data_AF-A0A529ZJR3-F1
#
_entry.id   AF-A0A529ZJR3-F1
#
_cell.length_a   1.000
_cell.length_b   1.000
_cell.length_c   1.000
_cell.angle_alpha   90.00
_cell.angle_beta   90.00
_cell.angle_gamma   90.00
#
_symmetry.space_group_name_H-M   'P 1'
#
loop_
_entity.id
_entity.type
_entity.pdbx_description
1 polymer ?
#
loop_
_entity_poly.entity_id
_entity_poly.type
_entity_poly.pdbx_seq_one_letter_code
_entity_poly.pdbx_strand_id
1 'polypeptide(L)'
;LVAGKREAGVRALDALERSLADTPFLVGDTLTIADIAVYAYSHRAEDCGFSLADYPAVEAWVERVDEAIGPGYPVHPYSIDPHSGG
;
A
#
# COMPACT_ATOMS: atom_id res chain seq x y z
N LEU A 1 -15.23 6.46 8.25
CA LEU A 1 -14.58 7.50 7.41
C LEU A 1 -15.61 8.54 7.01
N VAL A 2 -15.30 9.84 7.08
CA VAL A 2 -16.14 10.91 6.50
C VAL A 2 -16.24 10.66 4.99
N ALA A 3 -17.44 10.73 4.38
CA ALA A 3 -17.70 10.28 3.00
C ALA A 3 -16.69 10.78 1.94
N GLY A 4 -16.28 12.05 2.00
CA GLY A 4 -15.30 12.62 1.07
C GLY A 4 -13.88 12.00 1.16
N LYS A 5 -13.51 11.41 2.30
CA LYS A 5 -12.23 10.69 2.45
C LYS A 5 -12.25 9.32 1.76
N ARG A 6 -13.43 8.70 1.61
CA ARG A 6 -13.56 7.40 0.94
C ARG A 6 -13.41 7.52 -0.58
N GLU A 7 -14.06 8.51 -1.19
CA GLU A 7 -13.94 8.78 -2.63
C GLU A 7 -12.51 9.15 -3.04
N ALA A 8 -11.80 9.90 -2.19
CA ALA A 8 -10.40 10.21 -2.44
C ALA A 8 -9.51 8.95 -2.42
N GLY A 9 -9.81 8.00 -1.51
CA GLY A 9 -9.13 6.70 -1.46
C GLY A 9 -9.36 5.86 -2.73
N VAL A 10 -10.60 5.78 -3.21
CA VAL A 10 -10.91 5.08 -4.48
C VAL A 10 -10.16 5.70 -5.65
N ARG A 11 -10.20 7.02 -5.81
CA ARG A 11 -9.49 7.69 -6.91
C ARG A 11 -7.97 7.47 -6.86
N ALA A 12 -7.40 7.39 -5.66
CA ALA A 12 -5.98 7.09 -5.49
C ALA A 12 -5.66 5.65 -5.91
N LEU A 13 -6.48 4.67 -5.48
CA LEU A 13 -6.34 3.28 -5.89
C LEU A 13 -6.49 3.10 -7.41
N ASP A 14 -7.49 3.74 -8.02
CA ASP A 14 -7.66 3.72 -9.49
C ASP A 14 -6.46 4.32 -10.23
N ALA A 15 -5.81 5.35 -9.66
CA ALA A 15 -4.61 5.94 -10.24
C ALA A 15 -3.39 5.03 -10.12
N LEU A 16 -3.23 4.38 -8.96
CA LEU A 16 -2.18 3.39 -8.74
C LEU A 16 -2.33 2.20 -9.68
N GLU A 17 -3.54 1.63 -9.77
CA GLU A 17 -3.85 0.50 -10.65
C GLU A 17 -3.50 0.78 -12.11
N ARG A 18 -3.91 1.94 -12.63
CA ARG A 18 -3.55 2.34 -14.01
C ARG A 18 -2.04 2.44 -14.21
N SER A 19 -1.31 3.00 -13.25
CA SER A 19 0.14 3.15 -13.38
C SER A 19 0.85 1.81 -13.30
N LEU A 20 0.44 0.96 -12.37
CA LEU A 20 1.06 -0.34 -12.09
C LEU A 20 0.69 -1.41 -13.12
N ALA A 21 -0.35 -1.18 -13.91
CA ALA A 21 -0.65 -2.00 -15.09
C ALA A 21 0.45 -1.90 -16.16
N ASP A 22 1.12 -0.75 -16.26
CA ASP A 22 2.15 -0.50 -17.29
C ASP A 22 3.59 -0.74 -16.78
N THR A 23 3.84 -0.51 -15.49
CA THR A 23 5.19 -0.63 -14.89
C THR A 23 5.18 -1.42 -13.59
N PRO A 24 6.22 -2.22 -13.30
CA PRO A 24 6.25 -3.07 -12.10
C PRO A 24 6.38 -2.27 -10.79
N PHE A 25 6.88 -1.04 -10.84
CA PHE A 25 6.99 -0.10 -9.71
C PHE A 25 6.44 1.28 -10.10
N LEU A 26 6.27 2.17 -9.12
CA LEU A 26 5.62 3.48 -9.32
C LEU A 26 6.39 4.44 -10.23
N VAL A 27 7.71 4.23 -10.40
CA VAL A 27 8.58 5.10 -11.22
C VAL A 27 9.36 4.26 -12.24
N GLY A 28 8.72 3.26 -12.83
CA GLY A 28 9.29 2.42 -13.88
C GLY A 28 9.71 1.03 -13.39
N ASP A 29 10.89 0.58 -13.83
CA ASP A 29 11.31 -0.82 -13.70
C ASP A 29 12.05 -1.16 -12.40
N THR A 30 12.31 -0.16 -11.54
CA THR A 30 13.13 -0.34 -10.34
C THR A 30 12.42 0.17 -9.09
N LEU A 31 12.58 -0.54 -7.99
CA LEU A 31 12.07 -0.14 -6.68
C LEU A 31 12.71 1.19 -6.25
N THR A 32 11.89 2.13 -5.78
CA THR A 32 12.33 3.42 -5.29
C THR A 32 11.73 3.77 -3.93
N ILE A 33 12.14 4.90 -3.36
CA ILE A 33 11.53 5.45 -2.15
C ILE A 33 10.03 5.77 -2.34
N ALA A 34 9.56 6.01 -3.57
CA ALA A 34 8.16 6.24 -3.84
C ALA A 34 7.34 4.98 -3.51
N ASP A 35 7.84 3.81 -3.87
CA ASP A 35 7.18 2.53 -3.60
C ASP A 35 7.06 2.29 -2.10
N ILE A 36 8.14 2.50 -1.34
CA ILE A 36 8.12 2.34 0.12
C ILE A 36 7.15 3.32 0.78
N ALA A 37 7.15 4.59 0.35
CA ALA A 37 6.30 5.63 0.92
C ALA A 37 4.81 5.34 0.71
N VAL A 38 4.43 4.82 -0.46
CA VAL A 38 3.05 4.43 -0.76
C VAL A 38 2.70 3.09 -0.11
N TYR A 39 3.61 2.12 -0.14
CA TYR A 39 3.40 0.77 0.42
C TYR A 39 3.01 0.84 1.89
N ALA A 40 3.67 1.70 2.68
CA ALA A 40 3.41 1.89 4.11
C ALA A 40 1.92 2.17 4.44
N TYR A 41 1.16 2.76 3.52
CA TYR A 41 -0.26 3.05 3.71
C TYR A 41 -1.17 2.12 2.90
N SER A 42 -0.73 1.70 1.71
CA SER A 42 -1.54 0.88 0.79
C SER A 42 -1.63 -0.59 1.17
N HIS A 43 -0.60 -1.17 1.80
CA HIS A 43 -0.65 -2.57 2.28
C HIS A 43 -1.72 -2.81 3.37
N ARG A 44 -2.28 -1.72 3.93
CA ARG A 44 -3.34 -1.72 4.95
C ARG A 44 -4.68 -1.23 4.41
N ALA A 45 -4.88 -1.19 3.10
CA ALA A 45 -6.12 -0.74 2.50
C ALA A 45 -7.35 -1.54 3.01
N GLU A 46 -7.16 -2.83 3.31
CA GLU A 46 -8.19 -3.69 3.90
C GLU A 46 -8.61 -3.25 5.31
N ASP A 47 -7.68 -2.77 6.15
CA ASP A 47 -7.97 -2.22 7.48
C ASP A 47 -8.90 -0.99 7.40
N CYS A 48 -8.91 -0.31 6.25
CA CYS A 48 -9.78 0.84 5.97
C CYS A 48 -11.08 0.46 5.24
N GLY A 49 -11.32 -0.85 5.01
CA GLY A 49 -12.51 -1.38 4.33
C GLY A 49 -12.50 -1.21 2.81
N PHE A 50 -11.31 -1.05 2.21
CA PHE A 50 -11.13 -1.15 0.76
C PHE A 50 -10.71 -2.57 0.42
N SER A 51 -11.45 -3.22 -0.47
CA SER A 51 -11.02 -4.51 -1.01
C SER A 51 -10.01 -4.26 -2.13
N LEU A 52 -8.82 -4.86 -2.01
CA LEU A 52 -7.82 -4.82 -3.08
C LEU A 52 -8.13 -5.83 -4.21
N ALA A 53 -9.16 -6.67 -4.06
CA ALA A 53 -9.56 -7.64 -5.07
C ALA A 53 -9.98 -7.01 -6.41
N ASP A 54 -10.37 -5.74 -6.41
CA ASP A 54 -10.67 -4.97 -7.62
C ASP A 54 -9.42 -4.36 -8.30
N TYR A 55 -8.24 -4.53 -7.69
CA TYR A 55 -6.98 -3.86 -8.06
C TYR A 55 -5.79 -4.85 -8.17
N PRO A 56 -5.81 -5.76 -9.17
CA PRO A 56 -4.81 -6.82 -9.30
C PRO A 56 -3.38 -6.31 -9.56
N ALA A 57 -3.20 -5.16 -10.25
CA ALA A 57 -1.86 -4.61 -10.44
C ALA A 57 -1.30 -4.03 -9.13
N VAL A 58 -2.16 -3.42 -8.31
CA VAL A 58 -1.80 -2.96 -6.96
C VAL A 58 -1.45 -4.15 -6.06
N GLU A 59 -2.23 -5.23 -6.09
CA GLU A 59 -1.95 -6.44 -5.31
C GLU A 59 -0.59 -7.06 -5.67
N ALA A 60 -0.31 -7.24 -6.97
CA ALA A 60 0.98 -7.76 -7.42
C ALA A 60 2.15 -6.82 -7.06
N TRP A 61 1.93 -5.51 -7.07
CA TRP A 61 2.94 -4.54 -6.63
C TRP A 61 3.20 -4.61 -5.13
N VAL A 62 2.16 -4.74 -4.29
CA VAL A 62 2.28 -4.95 -2.84
C VAL A 62 3.14 -6.19 -2.55
N GLU A 63 2.87 -7.31 -3.22
CA GLU A 63 3.66 -8.54 -3.06
C GLU A 63 5.14 -8.34 -3.42
N ARG A 64 5.43 -7.67 -4.55
CA ARG A 64 6.82 -7.39 -4.96
C ARG A 64 7.56 -6.50 -3.97
N VAL A 65 6.89 -5.47 -3.45
CA VAL A 65 7.51 -4.56 -2.48
C VAL A 65 7.75 -5.27 -1.15
N ASP A 66 6.81 -6.11 -0.69
CA ASP A 66 6.98 -6.91 0.52
C ASP A 66 8.16 -7.89 0.40
N GLU A 67 8.25 -8.61 -0.74
CA GLU A 67 9.38 -9.50 -1.03
C GLU A 67 10.72 -8.74 -1.04
N ALA A 68 10.75 -7.53 -1.62
CA ALA A 68 11.96 -6.72 -1.70
C ALA A 68 12.41 -6.15 -0.34
N ILE A 69 11.47 -5.82 0.56
CA ILE A 69 11.76 -5.43 1.94
C ILE A 69 12.32 -6.62 2.73
N GLY A 70 11.75 -7.81 2.49
CA GLY A 70 12.18 -9.06 3.07
C GLY A 70 11.84 -9.19 4.57
N PRO A 71 12.06 -10.38 5.15
CA PRO A 71 11.58 -10.74 6.48
C PRO A 71 12.31 -10.02 7.64
N GLY A 72 13.36 -9.25 7.34
CA GLY A 72 14.18 -8.55 8.34
C GLY A 72 13.55 -7.27 8.90
N TYR A 73 12.47 -6.77 8.29
CA TYR A 73 11.78 -5.55 8.69
C TYR A 73 10.30 -5.83 8.99
N PRO A 74 9.99 -6.55 10.08
CA PRO A 74 8.61 -6.83 10.45
C PRO A 74 7.85 -5.54 10.72
N VAL A 75 6.68 -5.40 10.08
CA VAL A 75 5.73 -4.33 10.39
C VAL A 75 5.24 -4.55 11.82
N HIS A 76 5.68 -3.70 12.75
CA HIS A 76 5.22 -3.75 14.14
C HIS A 76 3.90 -2.98 14.28
N PRO A 77 2.79 -3.64 14.65
CA PRO A 77 1.55 -2.93 14.96
C PRO A 77 1.77 -1.91 16.09
N TYR A 78 1.15 -0.74 16.02
CA TYR A 78 1.18 0.22 17.13
C TYR A 78 0.69 -0.37 18.46
N SER A 79 -0.17 -1.41 18.40
CA SER A 79 -0.70 -2.09 19.58
C SER A 79 0.32 -2.88 20.40
N ILE A 80 1.52 -3.16 19.86
CA ILE A 80 2.59 -3.88 20.58
C ILE A 80 3.69 -2.96 21.13
N ASP A 81 3.62 -1.65 20.85
CA ASP A 81 4.57 -0.69 21.39
C ASP A 81 4.15 -0.27 22.82
N PRO A 82 4.99 -0.54 23.85
CA PRO A 82 4.69 -0.18 25.24
C PRO A 82 4.62 1.34 25.49
N HIS A 83 5.04 2.17 24.53
CA HIS A 83 4.90 3.63 24.56
C HIS A 83 3.69 4.16 23.79
N SER A 84 2.94 3.29 23.10
CA SER A 84 1.79 3.66 22.28
C SER A 84 0.44 3.61 23.02
N GLY A 85 0.41 3.16 24.29
CA GLY A 85 -0.77 3.20 25.14
C GLY A 85 -0.93 4.53 25.88
N GLY A 86 -1.86 5.37 25.42
CA GLY A 86 -2.45 6.48 26.18
C GLY A 86 -3.82 6.12 26.72
#